data_AF-A0A7Y0H6Y9-F1
#
_entry.id   AF-A0A7Y0H6Y9-F1
#
_cell.length_a   1.000
_cell.length_b   1.000
_cell.length_c   1.000
_cell.angle_alpha   90.00
_cell.angle_beta   90.00
_cell.angle_gamma   90.00
#
_symmetry.space_group_name_H-M   'P 1'
#
loop_
_entity.id
_entity.type
_entity.pdbx_description
1 polymer ?
#
loop_
_entity_poly.entity_id
_entity_poly.type
_entity_poly.pdbx_seq_one_letter_code
_entity_poly.pdbx_strand_id
1 'polypeptide(L)'
;MSNNLRGRNFLKELDFGPREWRELLTLSASLKADKAAGSEQQHLTGKNIALIFEKTSTRTRCAFEVAAFDQGAHVTYLDPTGSQIGHKESMKDTARVLGRMYDAIEYRGSRHELVETLGQFAGVPVWNGLTDEWHPTQSLCDMLTMREWCPKPDNEIAFAFCGDARSNVGNSLLIAGAMMGMDVRMVAPRALWNPDEVIASALAIAETTGARITHTEDVGEGVG
;
A
#
# COMPACT_ATOMS: atom_id res chain seq x y z
N MET A 1 -6.78 -15.83 -16.89
CA MET A 1 -6.65 -16.59 -15.62
C MET A 1 -6.75 -15.57 -14.51
N SER A 2 -7.83 -15.58 -13.72
CA SER A 2 -7.98 -14.65 -12.58
C SER A 2 -6.91 -14.99 -11.54
N ASN A 3 -6.01 -14.05 -11.23
CA ASN A 3 -5.08 -14.25 -10.12
C ASN A 3 -5.89 -14.12 -8.83
N ASN A 4 -6.16 -15.25 -8.19
CA ASN A 4 -6.81 -15.26 -6.89
C ASN A 4 -5.80 -14.74 -5.85
N LEU A 5 -6.00 -13.52 -5.37
CA LEU A 5 -5.18 -12.90 -4.33
C LEU A 5 -5.57 -13.35 -2.90
N ARG A 6 -6.50 -14.30 -2.75
CA ARG A 6 -6.94 -14.80 -1.45
C ARG A 6 -5.76 -15.34 -0.63
N GLY A 7 -5.67 -14.91 0.62
CA GLY A 7 -4.62 -15.33 1.54
C GLY A 7 -3.29 -14.59 1.35
N ARG A 8 -3.18 -13.69 0.37
CA ARG A 8 -1.97 -12.91 0.13
C ARG A 8 -1.84 -11.77 1.14
N ASN A 9 -0.60 -11.53 1.55
CA ASN A 9 -0.23 -10.32 2.27
C ASN A 9 -0.17 -9.13 1.30
N PHE A 10 -0.27 -7.92 1.85
CA PHE A 10 -0.01 -6.67 1.14
C PHE A 10 1.02 -5.87 1.91
N LEU A 11 2.31 -6.19 1.73
CA LEU A 11 3.40 -5.60 2.52
C LEU A 11 4.06 -4.44 1.79
N LYS A 12 4.24 -4.59 0.48
CA LYS A 12 4.76 -3.57 -0.44
C LYS A 12 4.19 -3.76 -1.83
N GLU A 13 4.29 -2.73 -2.65
CA GLU A 13 3.83 -2.72 -4.05
C GLU A 13 4.49 -3.83 -4.86
N LEU A 14 5.79 -4.05 -4.63
CA LEU A 14 6.61 -5.05 -5.32
C LEU A 14 6.17 -6.50 -5.07
N ASP A 15 5.27 -6.75 -4.11
CA ASP A 15 4.67 -8.08 -3.92
C ASP A 15 3.67 -8.44 -5.04
N PHE A 16 3.30 -7.48 -5.89
CA PHE A 16 2.28 -7.62 -6.93
C PHE A 16 2.84 -7.36 -8.32
N GLY A 17 2.27 -8.06 -9.31
CA GLY A 17 2.52 -7.75 -10.72
C GLY A 17 1.64 -6.61 -11.26
N PRO A 18 2.01 -5.98 -12.39
CA PRO A 18 1.22 -4.90 -13.01
C PRO A 18 -0.25 -5.25 -13.30
N ARG A 19 -0.56 -6.53 -13.56
CA ARG A 19 -1.94 -6.98 -13.76
C ARG A 19 -2.72 -7.02 -12.44
N GLU A 20 -2.13 -7.59 -11.40
CA GLU A 20 -2.77 -7.71 -10.08
C GLU A 20 -3.01 -6.32 -9.49
N TRP A 21 -2.08 -5.38 -9.70
CA TRP A 21 -2.25 -3.98 -9.29
C TRP A 21 -3.46 -3.31 -9.96
N ARG A 22 -3.64 -3.50 -11.28
CA ARG A 22 -4.82 -2.99 -12.02
C ARG A 22 -6.13 -3.66 -11.57
N GLU A 23 -6.08 -4.95 -11.22
CA GLU A 23 -7.23 -5.67 -10.66
C GLU A 23 -7.64 -5.07 -9.31
N LEU A 24 -6.67 -4.76 -8.42
CA LEU A 24 -6.94 -4.07 -7.16
C LEU A 24 -7.58 -2.69 -7.39
N LEU A 25 -7.04 -1.87 -8.30
CA LEU A 25 -7.61 -0.56 -8.62
C LEU A 25 -9.03 -0.65 -9.21
N THR A 26 -9.27 -1.65 -10.05
CA THR A 26 -10.61 -1.91 -10.62
C THR A 26 -11.60 -2.31 -9.53
N LEU A 27 -11.18 -3.17 -8.60
CA LEU A 27 -11.99 -3.53 -7.44
C LEU A 27 -12.27 -2.32 -6.54
N SER A 28 -11.26 -1.48 -6.26
CA SER A 28 -11.43 -0.26 -5.47
C SER A 28 -12.44 0.70 -6.11
N ALA A 29 -12.38 0.90 -7.42
CA ALA A 29 -13.34 1.72 -8.16
C ALA A 29 -14.76 1.16 -8.08
N SER A 30 -14.93 -0.18 -8.23
CA SER A 30 -16.22 -0.85 -8.09
C SER A 30 -16.80 -0.67 -6.69
N LEU A 31 -16.02 -0.95 -5.64
CA LEU A 31 -16.49 -0.82 -4.25
C LEU A 31 -16.88 0.62 -3.92
N LYS A 32 -16.13 1.61 -4.41
CA LYS A 32 -16.49 3.02 -4.26
C LYS A 32 -17.83 3.34 -4.94
N ALA A 33 -18.06 2.83 -6.14
CA ALA A 33 -19.31 3.02 -6.87
C ALA A 33 -20.50 2.33 -6.19
N ASP A 34 -20.33 1.09 -5.74
CA ASP A 34 -21.35 0.31 -5.04
C ASP A 34 -21.76 0.97 -3.72
N LYS A 35 -20.78 1.47 -2.96
CA LYS A 35 -21.03 2.23 -1.73
C LYS A 35 -21.82 3.51 -2.02
N ALA A 36 -21.42 4.26 -3.04
CA ALA A 36 -22.11 5.49 -3.42
C ALA A 36 -23.55 5.25 -3.93
N ALA A 37 -23.79 4.13 -4.59
CA ALA A 37 -25.10 3.72 -5.08
C ALA A 37 -25.99 3.08 -3.99
N GLY A 38 -25.44 2.79 -2.80
CA GLY A 38 -26.14 2.05 -1.75
C GLY A 38 -26.39 0.58 -2.10
N SER A 39 -25.63 0.03 -3.06
CA SER A 39 -25.72 -1.36 -3.53
C SER A 39 -24.58 -2.26 -3.04
N GLU A 40 -23.69 -1.73 -2.19
CA GLU A 40 -22.58 -2.47 -1.60
C GLU A 40 -23.08 -3.71 -0.83
N GLN A 41 -22.44 -4.85 -1.09
CA GLN A 41 -22.71 -6.11 -0.40
C GLN A 41 -21.59 -6.40 0.60
N GLN A 42 -21.96 -6.93 1.76
CA GLN A 42 -21.01 -7.35 2.79
C GLN A 42 -20.41 -8.71 2.44
N HIS A 43 -19.09 -8.74 2.22
CA HIS A 43 -18.38 -9.98 1.91
C HIS A 43 -17.48 -10.48 3.04
N LEU A 44 -17.35 -9.72 4.13
CA LEU A 44 -16.49 -10.04 5.28
C LEU A 44 -17.28 -10.23 6.58
N THR A 45 -18.59 -10.52 6.49
CA THR A 45 -19.45 -10.75 7.66
C THR A 45 -18.86 -11.81 8.59
N GLY A 46 -18.70 -11.44 9.87
CA GLY A 46 -18.18 -12.33 10.92
C GLY A 46 -16.66 -12.48 10.94
N LYS A 47 -15.92 -11.75 10.10
CA LYS A 47 -14.45 -11.70 10.14
C LYS A 47 -13.95 -10.76 11.24
N ASN A 48 -12.84 -11.11 11.87
CA ASN A 48 -12.19 -10.29 12.89
C ASN A 48 -10.80 -9.85 12.42
N ILE A 49 -10.52 -8.55 12.49
CA ILE A 49 -9.26 -7.95 12.01
C ILE A 49 -8.56 -7.26 13.18
N ALA A 50 -7.28 -7.58 13.41
CA ALA A 50 -6.46 -6.85 14.36
C ALA A 50 -5.78 -5.66 13.66
N LEU A 51 -5.83 -4.47 14.27
CA LEU A 51 -5.18 -3.26 13.77
C LEU A 51 -4.05 -2.86 14.73
N ILE A 52 -2.80 -3.12 14.37
CA ILE A 52 -1.62 -2.90 15.22
C ILE A 52 -0.96 -1.57 14.86
N PHE A 53 -0.96 -0.62 15.79
CA PHE A 53 -0.32 0.69 15.58
C PHE A 53 0.82 0.90 16.58
N GLU A 54 2.06 1.01 16.09
CA GLU A 54 3.22 1.46 16.91
C GLU A 54 3.30 2.99 17.02
N LYS A 55 2.70 3.70 16.08
CA LYS A 55 2.58 5.16 16.06
C LYS A 55 1.15 5.56 15.74
N THR A 56 0.64 6.60 16.39
CA THR A 56 -0.73 7.08 16.16
C THR A 56 -0.93 7.56 14.72
N SER A 57 -2.03 7.15 14.09
CA SER A 57 -2.47 7.67 12.79
C SER A 57 -3.98 7.54 12.64
N THR A 58 -4.67 8.68 12.80
CA THR A 58 -6.13 8.73 12.71
C THR A 58 -6.64 8.37 11.32
N ARG A 59 -5.99 8.86 10.25
CA ARG A 59 -6.46 8.63 8.87
C ARG A 59 -6.46 7.16 8.49
N THR A 60 -5.34 6.47 8.71
CA THR A 60 -5.21 5.05 8.37
C THR A 60 -6.11 4.21 9.25
N ARG A 61 -6.15 4.48 10.55
CA ARG A 61 -7.06 3.78 11.47
C ARG A 61 -8.52 3.91 11.00
N CYS A 62 -9.00 5.13 10.78
CA CYS A 62 -10.37 5.35 10.35
C CYS A 62 -10.67 4.69 8.99
N ALA A 63 -9.71 4.69 8.06
CA ALA A 63 -9.87 4.01 6.76
C ALA A 63 -10.06 2.50 6.94
N PHE A 64 -9.23 1.84 7.75
CA PHE A 64 -9.36 0.41 8.03
C PHE A 64 -10.63 0.06 8.82
N GLU A 65 -10.95 0.83 9.87
CA GLU A 65 -12.16 0.59 10.67
C GLU A 65 -13.42 0.73 9.81
N VAL A 66 -13.56 1.82 9.06
CA VAL A 66 -14.74 2.06 8.21
C VAL A 66 -14.85 1.01 7.11
N ALA A 67 -13.76 0.71 6.39
CA ALA A 67 -13.77 -0.31 5.33
C ALA A 67 -14.13 -1.71 5.87
N ALA A 68 -13.65 -2.08 7.05
CA ALA A 68 -14.02 -3.33 7.71
C ALA A 68 -15.51 -3.36 8.07
N PHE A 69 -16.03 -2.27 8.66
CA PHE A 69 -17.43 -2.19 9.06
C PHE A 69 -18.40 -2.18 7.87
N ASP A 70 -18.07 -1.46 6.80
CA ASP A 70 -18.87 -1.45 5.57
C ASP A 70 -19.06 -2.88 5.03
N GLN A 71 -18.00 -3.70 5.13
CA GLN A 71 -17.98 -5.09 4.68
C GLN A 71 -18.44 -6.12 5.73
N GLY A 72 -18.90 -5.67 6.90
CA GLY A 72 -19.46 -6.52 7.96
C GLY A 72 -18.44 -7.21 8.88
N ALA A 73 -17.16 -6.83 8.79
CA ALA A 73 -16.12 -7.33 9.69
C ALA A 73 -16.08 -6.54 11.01
N HIS A 74 -15.43 -7.13 12.02
CA HIS A 74 -15.12 -6.49 13.29
C HIS A 74 -13.63 -6.18 13.39
N VAL A 75 -13.28 -5.14 14.14
CA VAL A 75 -11.90 -4.70 14.33
C VAL A 75 -11.54 -4.64 15.80
N THR A 76 -10.29 -4.98 16.12
CA THR A 76 -9.67 -4.67 17.42
C THR A 76 -8.50 -3.74 17.18
N TYR A 77 -8.58 -2.53 17.71
CA TYR A 77 -7.48 -1.57 17.68
C TYR A 77 -6.52 -1.82 18.85
N LEU A 78 -5.27 -2.14 18.52
CA LEU A 78 -4.19 -2.34 19.49
C LEU A 78 -3.28 -1.12 19.45
N ASP A 79 -3.41 -0.29 20.48
CA ASP A 79 -2.74 1.00 20.54
C ASP A 79 -1.26 0.88 20.99
N PRO A 80 -0.42 1.90 20.74
CA PRO A 80 1.00 1.87 21.09
C PRO A 80 1.28 1.70 22.59
N THR A 81 0.38 2.16 23.46
CA THR A 81 0.55 2.14 24.92
C THR A 81 0.04 0.83 25.54
N GLY A 82 -0.97 0.20 24.93
CA GLY A 82 -1.51 -1.10 25.33
C GLY A 82 -0.74 -2.30 24.76
N SER A 83 0.09 -2.08 23.73
CA SER A 83 0.82 -3.13 23.02
C SER A 83 2.26 -3.29 23.54
N GLN A 84 2.63 -4.48 24.02
CA GLN A 84 4.01 -4.81 24.45
C GLN A 84 4.85 -5.45 23.33
N ILE A 85 4.36 -5.38 22.09
CA ILE A 85 4.97 -5.98 20.90
C ILE A 85 6.35 -5.38 20.67
N GLY A 86 7.38 -6.22 20.64
CA GLY A 86 8.78 -5.81 20.49
C GLY A 86 9.49 -5.40 21.77
N HIS A 87 8.78 -5.22 22.89
CA HIS A 87 9.36 -4.89 24.20
C HIS A 87 9.45 -6.09 25.15
N LYS A 88 8.33 -6.81 25.34
CA LYS A 88 8.29 -8.02 26.20
C LYS A 88 7.95 -9.29 25.43
N GLU A 89 7.37 -9.16 24.24
CA GLU A 89 7.05 -10.26 23.34
C GLU A 89 7.69 -10.05 21.98
N SER A 90 8.24 -11.12 21.39
CA SER A 90 8.79 -11.06 20.05
C SER A 90 7.65 -10.89 19.02
N MET A 91 7.89 -10.15 17.94
CA MET A 91 6.91 -10.00 16.86
C MET A 91 6.45 -11.35 16.30
N LYS A 92 7.35 -12.33 16.28
CA LYS A 92 7.08 -13.71 15.84
C LYS A 92 6.09 -14.43 16.75
N ASP A 93 6.19 -14.29 18.07
CA ASP A 93 5.28 -14.94 19.01
C ASP A 93 3.91 -14.25 18.99
N THR A 94 3.89 -12.92 18.96
CA THR A 94 2.68 -12.13 18.74
C THR A 94 1.97 -12.56 17.45
N ALA A 95 2.69 -12.66 16.33
CA ALA A 95 2.12 -13.06 15.04
C ALA A 95 1.36 -14.39 15.13
N ARG A 96 2.00 -15.40 15.76
CA ARG A 96 1.42 -16.75 15.91
C ARG A 96 0.18 -16.78 16.79
N VAL A 97 0.15 -15.97 17.83
CA VAL A 97 -1.01 -15.86 18.73
C VAL A 97 -2.15 -15.17 18.01
N LEU A 98 -1.90 -13.98 17.45
CA LEU A 98 -2.93 -13.19 16.77
C LEU A 98 -3.50 -13.91 15.56
N GLY A 99 -2.68 -14.58 14.74
CA GLY A 99 -3.15 -15.32 13.58
C GLY A 99 -3.98 -16.57 13.89
N ARG A 100 -4.07 -16.98 15.16
CA ARG A 100 -5.04 -18.00 15.62
C ARG A 100 -6.36 -17.42 16.14
N MET A 101 -6.42 -16.12 16.35
CA MET A 101 -7.59 -15.41 16.90
C MET A 101 -8.29 -14.55 15.84
N TYR A 102 -7.52 -13.93 14.95
CA TYR A 102 -7.98 -12.99 13.93
C TYR A 102 -7.88 -13.59 12.54
N ASP A 103 -8.74 -13.14 11.63
CA ASP A 103 -8.77 -13.55 10.22
C ASP A 103 -7.77 -12.76 9.34
N ALA A 104 -7.33 -11.59 9.80
CA ALA A 104 -6.32 -10.76 9.15
C ALA A 104 -5.71 -9.77 10.15
N ILE A 105 -4.54 -9.22 9.80
CA ILE A 105 -3.80 -8.28 10.64
C ILE A 105 -3.38 -7.08 9.78
N GLU A 106 -3.74 -5.88 10.20
CA GLU A 106 -3.09 -4.65 9.74
C GLU A 106 -1.95 -4.31 10.71
N TYR A 107 -0.87 -3.80 10.15
CA TYR A 107 0.25 -3.28 10.93
C TYR A 107 0.73 -1.95 10.37
N ARG A 108 0.94 -1.01 11.29
CA ARG A 108 1.57 0.27 11.05
C ARG A 108 2.69 0.52 12.05
N GLY A 109 3.91 0.68 11.55
CA GLY A 109 5.10 0.92 12.36
C GLY A 109 6.22 1.56 11.56
N SER A 110 7.45 1.53 12.08
CA SER A 110 8.61 2.06 11.35
C SER A 110 9.31 0.99 10.51
N ARG A 111 9.68 -0.13 11.14
CA ARG A 111 10.57 -1.12 10.51
C ARG A 111 9.81 -2.07 9.60
N HIS A 112 10.19 -2.14 8.32
CA HIS A 112 9.55 -3.05 7.36
C HIS A 112 9.78 -4.53 7.71
N GLU A 113 10.94 -4.88 8.24
CA GLU A 113 11.26 -6.24 8.70
C GLU A 113 10.23 -6.81 9.71
N LEU A 114 9.61 -5.95 10.51
CA LEU A 114 8.57 -6.36 11.47
C LEU A 114 7.27 -6.77 10.76
N VAL A 115 6.87 -6.04 9.72
CA VAL A 115 5.68 -6.39 8.95
C VAL A 115 5.94 -7.64 8.09
N GLU A 116 7.16 -7.83 7.60
CA GLU A 116 7.56 -9.07 6.92
C GLU A 116 7.55 -10.26 7.90
N THR A 117 8.04 -10.08 9.13
CA THR A 117 7.95 -11.09 10.19
C THR A 117 6.50 -11.46 10.51
N LEU A 118 5.60 -10.47 10.64
CA LEU A 118 4.17 -10.72 10.80
C LEU A 118 3.62 -11.53 9.63
N GLY A 119 3.89 -11.09 8.40
CA GLY A 119 3.43 -11.76 7.18
C GLY A 119 3.93 -13.20 7.05
N GLN A 120 5.11 -13.50 7.57
CA GLN A 120 5.69 -14.85 7.56
C GLN A 120 5.08 -15.77 8.62
N PHE A 121 4.80 -15.26 9.83
CA PHE A 121 4.49 -16.11 10.99
C PHE A 121 3.03 -16.10 11.44
N ALA A 122 2.20 -15.15 10.98
CA ALA A 122 0.81 -15.05 11.39
C ALA A 122 -0.06 -16.19 10.83
N GLY A 123 0.20 -16.63 9.59
CA GLY A 123 -0.64 -17.63 8.93
C GLY A 123 -2.00 -17.11 8.46
N VAL A 124 -2.21 -15.80 8.53
CA VAL A 124 -3.36 -15.05 8.00
C VAL A 124 -2.85 -13.84 7.20
N PRO A 125 -3.65 -13.25 6.30
CA PRO A 125 -3.26 -12.05 5.56
C PRO A 125 -2.79 -10.92 6.47
N VAL A 126 -1.65 -10.33 6.11
CA VAL A 126 -1.08 -9.15 6.76
C VAL A 126 -1.03 -7.98 5.79
N TRP A 127 -1.49 -6.81 6.24
CA TRP A 127 -1.52 -5.57 5.45
C TRP A 127 -0.66 -4.50 6.10
N ASN A 128 0.24 -3.91 5.31
CA ASN A 128 1.07 -2.80 5.73
C ASN A 128 0.31 -1.48 5.60
N GLY A 129 -0.10 -0.90 6.74
CA GLY A 129 -0.75 0.40 6.81
C GLY A 129 0.20 1.58 6.68
N LEU A 130 1.50 1.38 6.96
CA LEU A 130 2.66 2.23 6.65
C LEU A 130 3.90 1.69 7.38
N THR A 131 5.04 1.75 6.69
CA THR A 131 6.41 1.57 7.24
C THR A 131 7.29 2.73 6.78
N ASP A 132 8.50 2.87 7.29
CA ASP A 132 9.45 3.90 6.86
C ASP A 132 9.92 3.68 5.40
N GLU A 133 9.76 2.46 4.87
CA GLU A 133 10.15 2.09 3.49
C GLU A 133 8.99 2.16 2.49
N TRP A 134 7.78 1.77 2.89
CA TRP A 134 6.62 1.59 2.00
C TRP A 134 5.31 2.09 2.61
N HIS A 135 4.42 2.63 1.75
CA HIS A 135 3.04 2.99 2.07
C HIS A 135 2.07 2.51 0.97
N PRO A 136 1.88 1.18 0.83
CA PRO A 136 1.18 0.58 -0.30
C PRO A 136 -0.29 0.96 -0.43
N THR A 137 -0.96 1.22 0.69
CA THR A 137 -2.36 1.67 0.69
C THR A 137 -2.52 3.10 0.17
N GLN A 138 -1.53 3.97 0.41
CA GLN A 138 -1.56 5.35 -0.08
C GLN A 138 -1.31 5.41 -1.58
N SER A 139 -0.33 4.67 -2.10
CA SER A 139 -0.07 4.64 -3.54
C SER A 139 -1.26 4.10 -4.33
N LEU A 140 -1.97 3.08 -3.81
CA LEU A 140 -3.21 2.60 -4.43
C LEU A 140 -4.29 3.70 -4.48
N CYS A 141 -4.45 4.46 -3.40
CA CYS A 141 -5.37 5.60 -3.33
C CYS A 141 -5.00 6.69 -4.34
N ASP A 142 -3.71 7.02 -4.46
CA ASP A 142 -3.21 8.03 -5.37
C ASP A 142 -3.41 7.62 -6.84
N MET A 143 -3.12 6.37 -7.19
CA MET A 143 -3.36 5.84 -8.53
C MET A 143 -4.86 5.86 -8.90
N LEU A 144 -5.75 5.45 -7.98
CA LEU A 144 -7.19 5.53 -8.21
C LEU A 144 -7.63 6.97 -8.44
N THR A 145 -7.15 7.90 -7.60
CA THR A 145 -7.46 9.33 -7.71
C THR A 145 -7.02 9.89 -9.06
N MET A 146 -5.80 9.60 -9.51
CA MET A 146 -5.32 10.07 -10.81
C MET A 146 -6.15 9.50 -11.97
N ARG A 147 -6.54 8.22 -11.91
CA ARG A 147 -7.39 7.58 -12.93
C ARG A 147 -8.79 8.19 -13.00
N GLU A 148 -9.34 8.63 -11.87
CA GLU A 148 -10.67 9.27 -11.82
C GLU A 148 -10.65 10.72 -12.32
N TRP A 149 -9.57 11.44 -12.06
CA TRP A 149 -9.48 12.88 -12.35
C TRP A 149 -8.69 13.23 -13.62
N CYS A 150 -7.99 12.25 -14.20
CA CYS A 150 -7.34 12.38 -15.50
C CYS A 150 -8.08 11.50 -16.52
N PRO A 151 -8.82 12.09 -17.48
CA PRO A 151 -9.59 11.33 -18.48
C PRO A 151 -8.68 10.72 -19.58
N LYS A 152 -7.47 10.30 -19.21
CA LYS A 152 -6.48 9.69 -20.08
C LYS A 152 -6.32 8.21 -19.73
N PRO A 153 -5.91 7.36 -20.69
CA PRO A 153 -5.41 6.03 -20.37
C PRO A 153 -4.27 6.09 -19.35
N ASP A 154 -4.15 5.07 -18.49
CA ASP A 154 -3.15 5.03 -17.41
C ASP A 154 -1.72 5.32 -17.91
N ASN A 155 -1.36 4.81 -19.08
CA ASN A 155 -0.04 4.98 -19.70
C ASN A 155 0.22 6.36 -20.35
N GLU A 156 -0.79 7.24 -20.33
CA GLU A 156 -0.69 8.63 -20.79
C GLU A 156 -0.76 9.63 -19.63
N ILE A 157 -0.94 9.14 -18.40
CA ILE A 157 -0.88 9.94 -17.19
C ILE A 157 0.58 10.20 -16.85
N ALA A 158 0.90 11.47 -16.60
CA ALA A 158 2.19 11.92 -16.09
C ALA A 158 2.00 12.56 -14.72
N PHE A 159 2.90 12.29 -13.79
CA PHE A 159 2.94 12.99 -12.50
C PHE A 159 4.38 13.25 -12.06
N ALA A 160 4.54 14.30 -11.26
CA ALA A 160 5.80 14.65 -10.63
C ALA A 160 5.67 14.58 -9.10
N PHE A 161 6.62 13.92 -8.44
CA PHE A 161 6.79 13.96 -7.00
C PHE A 161 7.98 14.88 -6.68
N CYS A 162 7.73 15.97 -5.96
CA CYS A 162 8.73 16.96 -5.62
C CYS A 162 9.08 16.89 -4.13
N GLY A 163 10.36 16.68 -3.79
CA GLY A 163 10.83 16.66 -2.40
C GLY A 163 11.72 15.47 -2.06
N ASP A 164 11.54 14.89 -0.87
CA ASP A 164 12.33 13.72 -0.44
C ASP A 164 11.82 12.43 -1.11
N ALA A 165 12.35 12.13 -2.30
CA ALA A 165 11.97 10.96 -3.09
C ALA A 165 12.37 9.64 -2.40
N ARG A 166 13.33 9.65 -1.48
CA ARG A 166 13.71 8.49 -0.66
C ARG A 166 12.66 8.10 0.38
N SER A 167 11.70 8.98 0.66
CA SER A 167 10.61 8.69 1.60
C SER A 167 9.79 7.47 1.17
N ASN A 168 9.09 6.84 2.12
CA ASN A 168 8.15 5.75 1.84
C ASN A 168 7.15 6.10 0.72
N VAL A 169 6.58 7.30 0.73
CA VAL A 169 5.66 7.77 -0.30
C VAL A 169 6.37 7.91 -1.65
N GLY A 170 7.59 8.44 -1.68
CA GLY A 170 8.38 8.55 -2.91
C GLY A 170 8.70 7.19 -3.53
N ASN A 171 9.09 6.19 -2.73
CA ASN A 171 9.30 4.81 -3.18
C ASN A 171 7.99 4.18 -3.71
N SER A 172 6.92 4.35 -2.95
CA SER A 172 5.59 3.79 -3.24
C SER A 172 5.02 4.33 -4.55
N LEU A 173 5.09 5.64 -4.77
CA LEU A 173 4.63 6.28 -6.00
C LEU A 173 5.47 5.89 -7.21
N LEU A 174 6.80 5.78 -7.05
CA LEU A 174 7.68 5.36 -8.12
C LEU A 174 7.30 3.97 -8.66
N ILE A 175 7.15 2.99 -7.76
CA ILE A 175 6.78 1.63 -8.15
C ILE A 175 5.34 1.57 -8.69
N ALA A 176 4.39 2.22 -8.04
CA ALA A 176 2.99 2.21 -8.47
C ALA A 176 2.81 2.84 -9.86
N GLY A 177 3.46 3.98 -10.14
CA GLY A 177 3.44 4.60 -11.46
C GLY A 177 4.11 3.73 -12.53
N ALA A 178 5.23 3.07 -12.19
CA ALA A 178 5.88 2.12 -13.08
C ALA A 178 4.96 0.94 -13.44
N MET A 179 4.26 0.35 -12.46
CA MET A 179 3.30 -0.74 -12.69
C MET A 179 2.14 -0.33 -13.61
N MET A 180 1.72 0.93 -13.52
CA MET A 180 0.63 1.47 -14.33
C MET A 180 1.05 1.85 -15.75
N GLY A 181 2.35 1.97 -16.02
CA GLY A 181 2.87 2.40 -17.32
C GLY A 181 2.94 3.92 -17.47
N MET A 182 2.92 4.67 -16.37
CA MET A 182 2.85 6.13 -16.35
C MET A 182 4.20 6.81 -16.69
N ASP A 183 4.15 8.11 -16.94
CA ASP A 183 5.33 8.99 -16.93
C ASP A 183 5.55 9.50 -15.49
N VAL A 184 6.52 8.91 -14.80
CA VAL A 184 6.82 9.13 -13.39
C VAL A 184 8.08 9.96 -13.24
N ARG A 185 7.95 11.12 -12.59
CA ARG A 185 9.04 12.09 -12.46
C ARG A 185 9.34 12.37 -11.00
N MET A 186 10.53 11.97 -10.55
CA MET A 186 11.02 12.20 -9.20
C MET A 186 11.93 13.43 -9.20
N VAL A 187 11.43 14.53 -8.66
CA VAL A 187 12.08 15.84 -8.64
C VAL A 187 12.65 16.10 -7.26
N ALA A 188 13.94 15.87 -7.11
CA ALA A 188 14.60 15.87 -5.82
C ALA A 188 16.09 16.15 -5.97
N PRO A 189 16.76 16.77 -4.99
CA PRO A 189 18.23 16.76 -4.93
C PRO A 189 18.73 15.32 -5.01
N ARG A 190 19.86 15.07 -5.71
CA ARG A 190 20.38 13.71 -5.92
C ARG A 190 20.57 12.93 -4.61
N ALA A 191 20.94 13.61 -3.53
CA ALA A 191 21.10 13.00 -2.20
C ALA A 191 19.79 12.50 -1.55
N LEU A 192 18.64 12.89 -2.10
CA LEU A 192 17.29 12.51 -1.67
C LEU A 192 16.54 11.68 -2.72
N TRP A 193 17.23 11.18 -3.74
CA TRP A 193 16.63 10.24 -4.69
C TRP A 193 16.26 8.93 -4.00
N ASN A 194 15.34 8.18 -4.62
CA ASN A 194 15.00 6.82 -4.19
C ASN A 194 16.28 5.95 -4.10
N PRO A 195 16.30 4.93 -3.24
CA PRO A 195 17.39 3.95 -3.22
C PRO A 195 17.59 3.29 -4.59
N ASP A 196 18.84 2.98 -4.94
CA ASP A 196 19.21 2.44 -6.26
C ASP A 196 18.43 1.14 -6.59
N GLU A 197 18.18 0.30 -5.59
CA GLU A 197 17.41 -0.93 -5.73
C GLU A 197 15.93 -0.68 -6.06
N VAL A 198 15.34 0.41 -5.56
CA VAL A 198 13.96 0.80 -5.88
C VAL A 198 13.90 1.36 -7.29
N ILE A 199 14.89 2.18 -7.69
CA ILE A 199 15.02 2.70 -9.05
C ILE A 199 15.19 1.55 -10.05
N ALA A 200 16.08 0.60 -9.77
CA ALA A 200 16.30 -0.57 -10.61
C ALA A 200 15.02 -1.41 -10.76
N SER A 201 14.27 -1.60 -9.68
CA SER A 201 12.97 -2.30 -9.71
C SER A 201 11.96 -1.56 -10.58
N ALA A 202 11.87 -0.22 -10.46
CA ALA A 202 10.98 0.60 -11.27
C ALA A 202 11.32 0.51 -12.77
N LEU A 203 12.61 0.56 -13.11
CA LEU A 203 13.09 0.44 -14.49
C LEU A 203 12.79 -0.96 -15.08
N ALA A 204 13.01 -2.03 -14.31
CA ALA A 204 12.68 -3.38 -14.73
C ALA A 204 11.17 -3.56 -14.99
N ILE A 205 10.32 -2.95 -14.16
CA ILE A 205 8.86 -2.93 -14.40
C ILE A 205 8.56 -2.13 -15.68
N ALA A 206 9.19 -0.96 -15.85
CA ALA A 206 8.99 -0.07 -16.98
C ALA A 206 9.30 -0.73 -18.33
N GLU A 207 10.27 -1.67 -18.40
CA GLU A 207 10.55 -2.46 -19.61
C GLU A 207 9.31 -3.25 -20.09
N THR A 208 8.46 -3.68 -19.16
CA THR A 208 7.26 -4.48 -19.47
C THR A 208 6.00 -3.63 -19.63
N THR A 209 5.93 -2.48 -18.95
CA THR A 209 4.73 -1.63 -18.91
C THR A 209 4.80 -0.45 -19.87
N GLY A 210 5.99 -0.08 -20.35
CA GLY A 210 6.23 1.12 -21.14
C GLY A 210 6.26 2.42 -20.32
N ALA A 211 6.34 2.33 -18.98
CA ALA A 211 6.48 3.51 -18.13
C ALA A 211 7.74 4.31 -18.49
N ARG A 212 7.68 5.64 -18.30
CA ARG A 212 8.87 6.50 -18.38
C ARG A 212 9.24 6.93 -16.98
N ILE A 213 10.48 6.69 -16.57
CA ILE A 213 10.98 7.02 -15.25
C ILE A 213 12.06 8.10 -15.38
N THR A 214 11.83 9.24 -14.73
CA THR A 214 12.77 10.36 -14.73
C THR A 214 13.12 10.74 -13.30
N HIS A 215 14.41 10.80 -12.98
CA HIS A 215 14.93 11.44 -11.78
C HIS A 215 15.68 12.70 -12.19
N THR A 216 15.31 13.85 -11.62
CA THR A 216 15.95 15.12 -11.93
C THR A 216 16.06 16.01 -10.70
N GLU A 217 17.06 16.89 -10.71
CA GLU A 217 17.23 17.96 -9.73
C GLU A 217 16.59 19.27 -10.22
N ASP A 218 16.16 19.33 -11.49
CA ASP A 218 15.56 20.50 -12.13
C ASP A 218 14.02 20.45 -12.05
N VAL A 219 13.45 21.46 -11.39
CA VAL A 219 12.00 21.58 -11.21
C VAL A 219 11.27 21.88 -12.52
N GLY A 220 11.87 22.67 -13.41
CA GLY A 220 11.29 23.01 -14.70
C GLY A 220 11.23 21.79 -15.64
N GLU A 221 12.28 20.97 -15.64
CA GLU A 221 12.27 19.69 -16.38
C GLU A 221 11.23 18.72 -15.79
N GLY A 222 11.18 18.60 -14.46
CA GLY A 222 10.32 17.63 -13.79
C GLY A 222 8.83 17.93 -13.87
N VAL A 223 8.43 19.20 -13.74
CA VAL A 223 7.02 19.61 -13.67
C VAL A 223 6.48 20.11 -15.02
N GLY A 224 7.36 20.32 -16.00
CA GLY A 224 7.04 20.86 -17.34
C GLY A 224 6.27 19.94 -18.28
#